data_AF-J3GCA8-F1
#
_entry.id   AF-J3GCA8-F1
#
_cell.length_a   1.000
_cell.length_b   1.000
_cell.length_c   1.000
_cell.angle_alpha   90.00
_cell.angle_beta   90.00
_cell.angle_gamma   90.00
#
_symmetry.space_group_name_H-M   'P 1'
#
loop_
_entity.id
_entity.type
_entity.pdbx_description
1 polymer ?
#
loop_
_entity_poly.entity_id
_entity_poly.type
_entity_poly.pdbx_seq_one_letter_code
_entity_poly.pdbx_strand_id
1 'polypeptide(L)'
;MTLARDNRIDFFRGLALIFIFWDHVPHNPLGQITLRNFGFSDAAEVFVFLAGFAAVLAYGKVLAREGFLIACVKILRRAWVLYVVHIFLLAMLMGIVFFANSHVETRDLVEEMGMHHFISNPQQALIDELLLRFKPNLMDPLPLYIVLLAGLPLVLPLLVR
;
A
#
# COMPACT_ATOMS: atom_id res chain seq x y z
N MET A 1 17.78 17.13 21.52
CA MET A 1 18.23 15.82 21.00
C MET A 1 17.30 15.34 19.90
N THR A 2 17.71 15.46 18.64
CA THR A 2 17.06 14.83 17.50
C THR A 2 17.52 13.39 17.44
N LEU A 3 16.78 12.45 18.04
CA LEU A 3 16.95 11.02 17.78
C LEU A 3 16.80 10.82 16.27
N ALA A 4 17.94 10.58 15.61
CA ALA A 4 18.09 10.49 14.17
C ALA A 4 17.15 9.43 13.57
N ARG A 5 16.80 9.62 12.29
CA ARG A 5 16.05 8.65 11.50
C ARG A 5 16.80 7.32 11.49
N ASP A 6 16.12 6.22 11.82
CA ASP A 6 16.75 4.91 11.83
C ASP A 6 16.86 4.39 10.39
N ASN A 7 18.06 4.53 9.84
CA ASN A 7 18.38 4.13 8.48
C ASN A 7 18.20 2.62 8.24
N ARG A 8 18.19 1.79 9.28
CA ARG A 8 17.98 0.35 9.15
C ARG A 8 16.56 0.05 8.70
N ILE A 9 15.59 0.75 9.27
CA ILE A 9 14.18 0.61 8.90
C ILE A 9 14.00 1.00 7.43
N ASP A 10 14.62 2.09 6.98
CA ASP A 10 14.53 2.51 5.58
C ASP A 10 15.24 1.56 4.61
N PHE A 11 16.38 0.99 5.01
CA PHE A 11 17.07 -0.03 4.22
C PHE A 11 16.19 -1.26 3.99
N PHE A 12 15.61 -1.83 5.06
CA PHE A 12 14.75 -3.01 4.93
C PHE A 12 13.45 -2.71 4.20
N ARG A 13 12.90 -1.49 4.34
CA ARG A 13 11.76 -1.05 3.51
C ARG A 13 12.14 -0.98 2.03
N GLY A 14 13.32 -0.47 1.71
CA GLY A 14 13.84 -0.44 0.34
C GLY A 14 14.04 -1.85 -0.23
N LEU A 15 14.61 -2.75 0.55
CA LEU A 15 14.76 -4.15 0.16
C LEU A 15 13.41 -4.84 -0.08
N ALA A 16 12.43 -4.58 0.79
CA ALA A 16 11.07 -5.09 0.62
C ALA A 16 10.43 -4.57 -0.69
N LEU A 17 10.64 -3.31 -1.06
CA LEU A 17 10.18 -2.77 -2.35
C LEU A 17 10.79 -3.50 -3.56
N ILE A 18 12.06 -3.89 -3.48
CA ILE A 18 12.73 -4.66 -4.55
C ILE A 18 12.09 -6.05 -4.67
N PHE A 19 11.83 -6.72 -3.56
CA PHE A 19 11.20 -8.04 -3.58
C PHE A 19 9.76 -7.98 -4.07
N ILE A 20 8.97 -6.99 -3.63
CA ILE A 20 7.62 -6.75 -4.17
C ILE A 20 7.70 -6.58 -5.69
N PHE A 21 8.64 -5.79 -6.20
CA PHE A 21 8.82 -5.63 -7.63
C PHE A 21 9.14 -6.97 -8.32
N TRP A 22 10.12 -7.72 -7.83
CA TRP A 22 10.50 -9.01 -8.43
C TRP A 22 9.36 -10.04 -8.42
N ASP A 23 8.59 -10.10 -7.33
CA ASP A 23 7.45 -11.01 -7.15
C ASP A 23 6.29 -10.74 -8.12
N HIS A 24 6.22 -9.53 -8.65
CA HIS A 24 5.12 -9.09 -9.49
C HIS A 24 5.53 -8.88 -10.97
N VAL A 25 6.77 -9.17 -11.34
CA VAL A 25 7.19 -9.26 -12.75
C VAL A 25 6.95 -10.69 -13.23
N PRO A 26 6.03 -10.92 -14.18
CA PRO A 26 5.75 -12.26 -14.70
C PRO A 26 7.01 -12.92 -15.28
N HIS A 27 7.21 -14.22 -15.00
CA HIS A 27 8.33 -15.02 -15.48
C HIS A 27 9.72 -14.54 -15.02
N ASN A 28 9.81 -13.71 -13.98
CA ASN A 28 11.08 -13.29 -13.41
C ASN A 28 11.69 -14.40 -12.53
N PRO A 29 12.88 -14.95 -12.86
CA PRO A 29 13.52 -15.97 -12.04
C PRO A 29 13.92 -15.45 -10.66
N LEU A 30 14.15 -14.14 -10.51
CA LEU A 30 14.46 -13.52 -9.22
C LEU A 30 13.26 -13.54 -8.27
N GLY A 31 12.04 -13.73 -8.77
CA GLY A 31 10.85 -13.94 -7.94
C GLY A 31 10.89 -15.24 -7.14
N GLN A 32 11.81 -16.17 -7.41
CA GLN A 32 11.98 -17.40 -6.62
C GLN A 32 12.86 -17.21 -5.37
N ILE A 33 13.66 -16.15 -5.33
CA ILE A 33 14.60 -15.86 -4.22
C ILE A 33 14.04 -14.84 -3.22
N THR A 34 12.75 -14.52 -3.30
CA THR A 34 12.08 -13.53 -2.46
C THR A 34 11.44 -14.15 -1.22
N LEU A 35 11.11 -13.29 -0.24
CA LEU A 35 10.45 -13.67 1.03
C LEU A 35 9.19 -14.51 0.84
N ARG A 36 8.45 -14.29 -0.26
CA ARG A 36 7.22 -15.02 -0.59
C ARG A 36 7.42 -16.54 -0.68
N ASN A 37 8.62 -17.01 -1.02
CA ASN A 37 8.91 -18.45 -1.18
C ASN A 37 9.55 -19.10 0.05
N PHE A 38 9.99 -18.31 1.04
CA PHE A 38 10.70 -18.82 2.23
C PHE A 38 9.95 -18.60 3.53
N GLY A 39 8.98 -17.68 3.57
CA GLY A 39 8.26 -17.30 4.78
C GLY A 39 6.75 -17.47 4.67
N PHE A 40 6.07 -17.39 5.81
CA PHE A 40 4.61 -17.28 5.89
C PHE A 40 4.09 -15.91 5.45
N SER A 41 4.96 -14.90 5.47
CA SER A 41 4.67 -13.52 5.10
C SER A 41 5.43 -13.12 3.85
N ASP A 42 4.77 -12.37 2.97
CA ASP A 42 5.39 -11.83 1.77
C ASP A 42 6.17 -10.52 2.04
N ALA A 43 6.84 -10.01 1.01
CA ALA A 43 7.59 -8.76 1.11
C ALA A 43 6.68 -7.53 1.33
N ALA A 44 5.42 -7.58 0.91
CA ALA A 44 4.45 -6.49 1.08
C ALA A 44 4.04 -6.34 2.55
N GLU A 45 3.77 -7.44 3.24
CA GLU A 45 3.46 -7.46 4.66
C GLU A 45 4.62 -6.92 5.50
N VAL A 46 5.86 -7.32 5.19
CA VAL A 46 7.06 -6.80 5.84
C VAL A 46 7.20 -5.28 5.60
N PHE A 47 6.96 -4.81 4.38
CA PHE A 47 6.99 -3.38 4.08
C PHE A 47 5.96 -2.60 4.91
N VAL A 48 4.72 -3.09 4.98
CA VAL A 48 3.63 -2.48 5.74
C VAL A 48 3.95 -2.45 7.24
N PHE A 49 4.48 -3.54 7.79
CA PHE A 49 4.90 -3.63 9.18
C PHE A 49 5.99 -2.58 9.50
N LEU A 50 7.05 -2.52 8.70
CA LEU A 50 8.13 -1.55 8.90
C LEU A 50 7.65 -0.11 8.74
N ALA A 51 6.72 0.16 7.81
CA ALA A 51 6.10 1.46 7.65
C ALA A 51 5.27 1.85 8.90
N GLY A 52 4.51 0.92 9.46
CA GLY A 52 3.77 1.11 10.71
C GLY A 52 4.69 1.37 11.91
N PHE A 53 5.76 0.60 12.05
CA PHE A 53 6.77 0.79 13.10
C PHE A 53 7.43 2.18 13.00
N ALA A 54 7.83 2.59 11.79
CA ALA A 54 8.36 3.94 11.54
C ALA A 54 7.32 5.03 11.87
N ALA A 55 6.05 4.80 11.53
CA ALA A 55 4.96 5.72 11.83
C ALA A 55 4.77 5.91 13.35
N VAL A 56 4.80 4.83 14.14
CA VAL A 56 4.73 4.93 15.61
C VAL A 56 5.91 5.73 16.17
N LEU A 57 7.14 5.48 15.71
CA LEU A 57 8.31 6.24 16.17
C LEU A 57 8.26 7.73 15.79
N ALA A 58 7.70 8.05 14.61
CA ALA A 58 7.56 9.42 14.14
C ALA A 58 6.42 10.16 14.85
N TYR A 59 5.22 9.59 14.82
CA TYR A 59 4.02 10.21 15.38
C TYR A 59 3.95 10.11 16.91
N GLY A 60 4.61 9.14 17.55
CA GLY A 60 4.77 9.11 19.01
C GLY A 60 5.56 10.30 19.54
N LYS A 61 6.58 10.76 18.79
CA LYS A 61 7.30 12.01 19.12
C LYS A 61 6.40 13.24 18.97
N VAL A 62 5.57 13.27 17.93
CA VAL A 62 4.57 14.34 17.73
C VAL A 62 3.56 14.33 18.87
N LEU A 63 3.05 13.16 19.25
CA LEU A 63 2.13 12.99 20.37
C LEU A 63 2.72 13.55 21.67
N ALA A 64 3.99 13.23 21.96
CA ALA A 64 4.67 13.71 23.17
C ALA A 64 4.99 15.22 23.16
N ARG A 65 5.24 15.82 21.99
CA ARG A 65 5.68 17.22 21.88
C ARG A 65 4.54 18.21 21.58
N GLU A 66 3.61 17.80 20.75
CA GLU A 66 2.56 18.65 20.17
C GLU A 66 1.15 18.21 20.64
N GLY A 67 1.04 17.09 21.35
CA GLY A 67 -0.21 16.60 21.91
C GLY A 67 -1.02 15.73 20.95
N PHE A 68 -2.06 15.10 21.50
CA PHE A 68 -2.86 14.08 20.82
C PHE A 68 -3.57 14.59 19.57
N LEU A 69 -4.25 15.73 19.66
CA LEU A 69 -5.01 16.28 18.53
C LEU A 69 -4.11 16.56 17.32
N ILE A 70 -2.92 17.12 17.54
CA ILE A 70 -1.99 17.45 16.46
C ILE A 70 -1.42 16.17 15.81
N ALA A 71 -1.10 15.15 16.62
CA ALA A 71 -0.70 13.85 16.12
C ALA A 71 -1.79 13.20 15.25
N CYS A 72 -3.05 13.19 15.72
CA CYS A 72 -4.19 12.67 14.97
C CYS A 72 -4.37 13.37 13.63
N VAL A 73 -4.36 14.71 13.61
CA VAL A 73 -4.52 15.48 12.36
C VAL A 73 -3.39 15.18 11.37
N LYS A 74 -2.14 15.07 11.83
CA LYS A 74 -0.99 14.74 10.96
C LYS A 74 -1.09 13.33 10.38
N ILE A 75 -1.54 12.36 11.18
CA ILE A 75 -1.74 10.97 10.74
C ILE A 75 -2.88 10.90 9.72
N LEU A 76 -4.05 11.45 10.05
CA LEU A 76 -5.23 11.40 9.17
C LEU A 76 -5.01 12.17 7.88
N ARG A 77 -4.29 13.31 7.91
CA ARG A 77 -3.87 14.00 6.69
C ARG A 77 -2.99 13.11 5.80
N ARG A 78 -2.06 12.36 6.40
CA ARG A 78 -1.20 11.44 5.63
C ARG A 78 -2.02 10.29 5.03
N ALA A 79 -2.92 9.69 5.81
CA ALA A 79 -3.84 8.66 5.32
C ALA A 79 -4.70 9.19 4.17
N TRP A 80 -5.24 10.41 4.28
CA TRP A 80 -6.00 11.07 3.23
C TRP A 80 -5.19 11.28 1.94
N VAL A 81 -3.95 11.78 2.04
CA VAL A 81 -3.08 11.93 0.87
C VAL A 81 -2.84 10.59 0.18
N LEU A 82 -2.57 9.53 0.95
CA LEU A 82 -2.35 8.20 0.39
C LEU A 82 -3.61 7.63 -0.26
N TYR A 83 -4.79 7.89 0.33
CA TYR A 83 -6.07 7.52 -0.25
C TYR A 83 -6.29 8.21 -1.60
N VAL A 84 -6.11 9.53 -1.69
CA VAL A 84 -6.26 10.26 -2.96
C VAL A 84 -5.26 9.77 -4.00
N VAL A 85 -4.00 9.53 -3.60
CA VAL A 85 -2.97 8.96 -4.49
C VAL A 85 -3.35 7.57 -4.96
N HIS A 86 -3.91 6.73 -4.09
CA HIS A 86 -4.35 5.39 -4.45
C HIS A 86 -5.47 5.43 -5.51
N ILE A 87 -6.51 6.24 -5.30
CA ILE A 87 -7.59 6.41 -6.28
C ILE A 87 -7.03 6.91 -7.63
N PHE A 88 -6.10 7.87 -7.61
CA PHE A 88 -5.47 8.37 -8.83
C PHE A 88 -4.64 7.28 -9.55
N LEU A 89 -3.82 6.52 -8.82
CA LEU A 89 -3.01 5.44 -9.39
C LEU A 89 -3.89 4.34 -9.98
N LEU A 90 -4.99 4.02 -9.31
CA LEU A 90 -5.95 3.02 -9.72
C LEU A 90 -6.68 3.44 -11.01
N ALA A 91 -7.17 4.68 -11.08
CA ALA A 91 -7.75 5.25 -12.30
C ALA A 91 -6.74 5.27 -13.47
N MET A 92 -5.48 5.62 -13.19
CA MET A 92 -4.41 5.62 -14.20
C MET A 92 -4.11 4.20 -14.69
N LEU A 93 -4.03 3.22 -13.78
CA LEU A 93 -3.82 1.81 -14.12
C LEU A 93 -4.94 1.29 -15.01
N MET A 94 -6.19 1.54 -14.64
CA MET A 94 -7.35 1.19 -15.46
C MET A 94 -7.25 1.80 -16.86
N GLY A 95 -6.95 3.10 -16.96
CA GLY A 95 -6.77 3.77 -18.26
C GLY A 95 -5.70 3.13 -19.13
N ILE A 96 -4.54 2.80 -18.55
CA ILE A 96 -3.44 2.12 -19.25
C ILE A 96 -3.88 0.74 -19.74
N VAL A 97 -4.53 -0.06 -18.89
CA VAL A 97 -4.90 -1.42 -19.26
C VAL A 97 -6.01 -1.43 -20.31
N PHE A 98 -7.03 -0.58 -20.20
CA PHE A 98 -8.05 -0.45 -21.24
C PHE A 98 -7.46 -0.03 -22.58
N PHE A 99 -6.52 0.92 -22.57
CA PHE A 99 -5.82 1.35 -23.77
C PHE A 99 -4.93 0.25 -24.36
N ALA A 100 -4.17 -0.48 -23.53
CA ALA A 100 -3.33 -1.57 -23.99
C ALA A 100 -4.16 -2.74 -24.54
N ASN A 101 -5.27 -3.08 -23.88
CA ASN A 101 -6.15 -4.17 -24.30
C ASN A 101 -6.81 -3.90 -25.65
N SER A 102 -7.10 -2.63 -25.99
CA SER A 102 -7.65 -2.30 -27.32
C SER A 102 -6.63 -2.40 -28.45
N HIS A 103 -5.33 -2.56 -28.15
CA HIS A 103 -4.25 -2.68 -29.12
C HIS A 103 -3.59 -4.06 -29.13
N VAL A 104 -4.00 -4.97 -28.24
CA VAL A 104 -3.43 -6.33 -28.12
C VAL A 104 -4.55 -7.34 -28.26
N GLU A 105 -4.67 -7.96 -29.44
CA GLU A 105 -5.71 -8.98 -29.71
C GLU A 105 -5.37 -10.36 -29.12
N THR A 106 -4.12 -10.59 -28.71
CA THR A 106 -3.60 -11.90 -28.31
C THR A 106 -3.71 -12.19 -26.81
N ARG A 107 -4.05 -11.20 -25.97
CA ARG A 107 -4.11 -11.33 -24.51
C ARG A 107 -5.27 -10.52 -23.94
N ASP A 108 -6.01 -11.11 -23.01
CA ASP A 108 -7.00 -10.37 -22.22
C ASP A 108 -6.31 -9.76 -20.98
N LEU A 109 -5.83 -8.54 -21.14
CA LEU A 109 -5.16 -7.80 -20.06
C LEU A 109 -6.14 -7.38 -18.96
N VAL A 110 -7.44 -7.32 -19.26
CA VAL A 110 -8.47 -6.99 -18.28
C VAL A 110 -8.64 -8.16 -17.31
N GLU A 111 -8.71 -9.38 -17.83
CA GLU A 111 -8.83 -10.59 -17.03
C GLU A 111 -7.57 -10.83 -16.20
N GLU A 112 -6.38 -10.70 -16.79
CA GLU A 112 -5.09 -10.85 -16.09
C GLU A 112 -4.92 -9.87 -14.90
N MET A 113 -5.48 -8.66 -15.04
CA MET A 113 -5.42 -7.63 -14.00
C MET A 113 -6.58 -7.70 -12.98
N GLY A 114 -7.49 -8.68 -13.12
CA GLY A 114 -8.63 -8.86 -12.22
C GLY A 114 -9.72 -7.78 -12.38
N MET A 115 -9.78 -7.11 -13.54
CA MET A 115 -10.72 -6.00 -13.79
C MET A 115 -12.06 -6.45 -14.38
N HIS A 116 -12.32 -7.75 -14.44
CA HIS A 116 -13.59 -8.29 -14.94
C HIS A 116 -14.80 -7.79 -14.13
N HIS A 117 -14.65 -7.62 -12.81
CA HIS A 117 -15.68 -7.02 -11.94
C HIS A 117 -16.00 -5.56 -12.33
N PHE A 118 -14.97 -4.81 -12.75
CA PHE A 118 -15.12 -3.43 -13.19
C PHE A 118 -15.87 -3.33 -14.53
N ILE A 119 -15.61 -4.25 -15.46
CA ILE A 119 -16.33 -4.27 -16.75
C ILE A 119 -17.79 -4.73 -16.57
N SER A 120 -18.01 -5.78 -15.78
CA SER A 120 -19.34 -6.37 -15.62
C SER A 120 -20.30 -5.48 -14.82
N ASN A 121 -19.82 -4.79 -13.79
CA ASN A 121 -20.63 -3.94 -12.93
C ASN A 121 -19.89 -2.65 -12.51
N PRO A 122 -19.69 -1.69 -13.43
CA PRO A 122 -18.84 -0.52 -13.20
C PRO A 122 -19.30 0.36 -12.03
N GLN A 123 -20.62 0.49 -11.82
CA GLN A 123 -21.15 1.25 -10.68
C GLN A 123 -20.78 0.62 -9.34
N GLN A 124 -20.92 -0.69 -9.21
CA GLN A 124 -20.58 -1.41 -7.98
C GLN A 124 -19.06 -1.43 -7.79
N ALA A 125 -18.30 -1.63 -8.86
CA ALA A 125 -16.84 -1.61 -8.81
C ALA A 125 -16.28 -0.25 -8.37
N LEU A 126 -16.88 0.88 -8.82
CA LEU A 126 -16.53 2.22 -8.34
C LEU A 126 -16.78 2.39 -6.83
N ILE A 127 -17.88 1.83 -6.32
CA ILE A 127 -18.20 1.86 -4.89
C ILE A 127 -17.19 0.98 -4.12
N ASP A 128 -16.91 -0.22 -4.61
CA ASP A 128 -15.96 -1.14 -4.00
C ASP A 128 -14.54 -0.56 -4.03
N GLU A 129 -14.16 0.16 -5.08
CA GLU A 129 -12.91 0.93 -5.20
C GLU A 129 -12.83 2.05 -4.16
N LEU A 130 -13.87 2.88 -4.05
CA LEU A 130 -13.94 3.96 -3.05
C LEU A 130 -13.88 3.44 -1.62
N LEU A 131 -14.45 2.24 -1.38
CA LEU A 131 -14.44 1.55 -0.10
C LEU A 131 -13.17 0.71 0.14
N LEU A 132 -12.18 0.75 -0.76
CA LEU A 132 -10.94 -0.04 -0.68
C LEU A 132 -11.17 -1.56 -0.66
N ARG A 133 -12.32 -2.02 -1.16
CA ARG A 133 -12.73 -3.42 -1.28
C ARG A 133 -12.32 -4.03 -2.61
N PHE A 134 -12.28 -3.21 -3.67
CA PHE A 134 -11.79 -3.64 -4.97
C PHE A 134 -10.28 -3.50 -5.05
N LYS A 135 -9.59 -4.59 -5.38
CA LYS A 135 -8.14 -4.64 -5.48
C LYS A 135 -7.76 -5.33 -6.78
N PRO A 136 -7.43 -4.57 -7.85
CA PRO A 136 -6.75 -5.15 -8.99
C PRO A 136 -5.41 -5.74 -8.56
N ASN A 137 -4.94 -6.74 -9.32
CA ASN A 137 -3.60 -7.25 -9.14
C ASN A 137 -2.60 -6.08 -9.13
N LEU A 138 -1.56 -6.17 -8.28
CA LEU A 138 -0.51 -5.17 -8.05
C LEU A 138 -0.86 -4.01 -7.08
N MET A 139 -2.12 -3.85 -6.66
CA MET A 139 -2.56 -2.70 -5.86
C MET A 139 -2.81 -3.03 -4.37
N ASP A 140 -2.51 -4.23 -3.92
CA ASP A 140 -2.87 -4.75 -2.59
C ASP A 140 -2.27 -4.05 -1.35
N PRO A 141 -0.97 -3.65 -1.33
CA PRO A 141 -0.36 -3.14 -0.10
C PRO A 141 -0.83 -1.74 0.31
N LEU A 142 -1.22 -0.91 -0.65
CA LEU A 142 -1.60 0.48 -0.40
C LEU A 142 -2.92 0.61 0.39
N PRO A 143 -4.04 -0.03 -0.02
CA PRO A 143 -5.28 -0.07 0.75
C PRO A 143 -5.09 -0.53 2.19
N LEU A 144 -4.32 -1.61 2.39
CA LEU A 144 -4.02 -2.14 3.71
C LEU A 144 -3.31 -1.08 4.57
N TYR A 145 -2.27 -0.45 4.00
CA TYR A 145 -1.53 0.58 4.70
C TYR A 145 -2.39 1.82 5.04
N ILE A 146 -3.29 2.23 4.15
CA ILE A 146 -4.23 3.35 4.39
C ILE A 146 -5.14 3.03 5.58
N VAL A 147 -5.74 1.84 5.62
CA VAL A 147 -6.64 1.41 6.71
C VAL A 147 -5.90 1.35 8.03
N LEU A 148 -4.71 0.74 8.06
CA LEU A 148 -3.89 0.64 9.28
C LEU A 148 -3.44 2.03 9.76
N LEU A 149 -3.04 2.91 8.85
CA LEU A 149 -2.63 4.27 9.19
C LEU A 149 -3.81 5.12 9.68
N ALA A 150 -5.00 4.94 9.12
CA ALA A 150 -6.22 5.59 9.59
C ALA A 150 -6.65 5.10 10.98
N GLY A 151 -6.35 3.83 11.33
CA GLY A 151 -6.54 3.27 12.67
C GLY A 151 -5.47 3.66 13.69
N LEU A 152 -4.29 4.09 13.23
CA LEU A 152 -3.16 4.47 14.08
C LEU A 152 -3.52 5.50 15.19
N PRO A 153 -4.33 6.54 14.97
CA PRO A 153 -4.70 7.50 16.01
C PRO A 153 -5.38 6.86 17.23
N LEU A 154 -6.09 5.75 17.05
CA LEU A 154 -6.78 5.04 18.14
C LEU A 154 -5.80 4.21 18.99
N VAL A 155 -4.81 3.60 18.34
CA VAL A 155 -3.86 2.69 19.01
C VAL A 155 -2.59 3.39 19.49
N LEU A 156 -2.20 4.52 18.89
CA LEU A 156 -0.98 5.24 19.23
C LEU A 156 -0.87 5.60 20.73
N PRO A 157 -1.93 6.07 21.41
CA PRO A 157 -1.87 6.37 22.85
C PRO A 157 -1.71 5.15 23.75
N LEU A 158 -1.95 3.94 23.23
CA LEU A 158 -1.72 2.68 23.94
C LEU A 158 -0.29 2.20 23.76
N LEU A 159 0.33 2.49 22.61
CA LEU A 159 1.68 2.07 22.25
C LEU A 159 2.78 2.95 22.84
N VAL A 160 2.46 4.20 23.21
CA VAL A 160 3.42 5.20 23.71
C VAL A 160 3.33 5.38 25.23
N ARG A 161 2.66 4.45 25.93
CA ARG A 161 2.58 4.45 27.41
C ARG A 161 3.85 3.92 28.05
#